data_AF-A0A235B116-F1
#
_entry.id   AF-A0A235B116-F1
#
_cell.length_a   1.000
_cell.length_b   1.000
_cell.length_c   1.000
_cell.angle_alpha   90.00
_cell.angle_beta   90.00
_cell.angle_gamma   90.00
#
_symmetry.space_group_name_H-M   'P 1'
#
loop_
_entity.id
_entity.type
_entity.pdbx_description
1 polymer ?
#
loop_
_entity_poly.entity_id
_entity_poly.type
_entity_poly.pdbx_seq_one_letter_code
_entity_poly.pdbx_strand_id
1 'polypeptide(L)'
;DLLHGDWKKKLDLESYVQEQYQNTIDETPRLDGENNVDARRRELFYLNMQWFMSQLLDRKDRMSMGASLEVRVPYADHRLVEYVWNIPCDIKMINGHEKGILRKAMEGILPHEVLYRKKSPYPRTFQPEYT
;
A
#
# COMPACT_ATOMS: atom_id res chain seq x y z
N ASP A 1 24.82 11.27 -1.07
CA ASP A 1 25.18 9.96 -1.64
C ASP A 1 25.61 9.07 -0.48
N LEU A 2 24.91 7.96 -0.22
CA LEU A 2 25.08 7.16 1.01
C LEU A 2 26.18 6.09 0.92
N LEU A 3 26.73 5.85 -0.27
CA LEU A 3 27.72 4.81 -0.53
C LEU A 3 29.11 5.37 -0.76
N HIS A 4 30.13 4.69 -0.24
CA HIS A 4 31.52 5.02 -0.51
C HIS A 4 31.85 4.84 -2.01
N GLY A 5 32.70 5.71 -2.57
CA GLY A 5 32.98 5.75 -4.00
C GLY A 5 33.52 4.44 -4.58
N ASP A 6 34.29 3.68 -3.80
CA ASP A 6 34.82 2.37 -4.22
C ASP A 6 33.71 1.34 -4.44
N TRP A 7 32.66 1.35 -3.61
CA TRP A 7 31.53 0.44 -3.76
C TRP A 7 30.61 0.86 -4.90
N LYS A 8 30.44 2.16 -5.11
CA LYS A 8 29.65 2.68 -6.23
C LYS A 8 30.17 2.23 -7.59
N LYS A 9 31.48 2.00 -7.72
CA LYS A 9 32.10 1.46 -8.94
C LYS A 9 31.96 -0.06 -9.07
N LYS A 10 31.80 -0.78 -7.95
CA LYS A 10 31.73 -2.25 -7.91
C LYS A 10 30.30 -2.78 -8.00
N LEU A 11 29.31 -1.99 -7.57
CA LEU A 11 27.91 -2.39 -7.49
C LEU A 11 27.12 -1.70 -8.59
N ASP A 12 26.50 -2.50 -9.47
CA ASP A 12 25.49 -2.02 -10.40
C ASP A 12 24.11 -2.08 -9.73
N LEU A 13 23.81 -1.02 -8.97
CA LEU A 13 22.55 -0.94 -8.21
C LEU A 13 21.34 -0.73 -9.10
N GLU A 14 21.51 -0.08 -10.26
CA GLU A 14 20.40 0.19 -11.17
C GLU A 14 19.91 -1.12 -11.80
N SER A 15 20.84 -1.92 -12.31
CA SER A 15 20.51 -3.26 -12.83
C SER A 15 19.92 -4.15 -11.75
N TYR A 16 20.47 -4.13 -10.53
CA TYR A 16 19.92 -4.90 -9.41
C TYR A 16 18.48 -4.48 -9.08
N VAL A 17 18.20 -3.18 -8.98
CA VAL A 17 16.84 -2.69 -8.70
C VAL A 17 15.87 -3.10 -9.81
N GLN A 18 16.30 -3.02 -11.07
CA GLN A 18 15.48 -3.42 -12.22
C GLN A 18 15.21 -4.92 -12.22
N GLU A 19 16.21 -5.75 -11.88
CA GLU A 19 16.06 -7.20 -11.75
C GLU A 19 15.08 -7.56 -10.62
N GLN A 20 15.23 -6.95 -9.43
CA GLN A 20 14.32 -7.20 -8.32
C GLN A 20 12.88 -6.77 -8.64
N TYR A 21 12.72 -5.64 -9.33
CA TYR A 21 11.42 -5.21 -9.84
C TYR A 21 10.83 -6.26 -10.78
N GLN A 22 11.59 -6.74 -11.76
CA GLN A 22 11.11 -7.72 -12.73
C GLN A 22 10.74 -9.04 -12.05
N ASN A 23 11.59 -9.55 -11.15
CA ASN A 23 11.32 -10.76 -10.38
C ASN A 23 9.99 -10.63 -9.59
N THR A 24 9.75 -9.49 -8.95
CA THR A 24 8.51 -9.25 -8.20
C THR A 24 7.28 -9.21 -9.12
N ILE A 25 7.41 -8.64 -10.32
CA ILE A 25 6.35 -8.64 -11.32
C ILE A 25 6.04 -10.07 -11.78
N ASP A 26 7.07 -10.87 -12.04
CA ASP A 26 6.95 -12.24 -12.52
C ASP A 26 6.35 -13.17 -11.44
N GLU A 27 6.62 -12.90 -10.17
CA GLU A 27 6.01 -13.60 -9.02
C GLU A 27 4.53 -13.24 -8.79
N THR A 28 4.04 -12.14 -9.36
CA THR A 28 2.67 -11.67 -9.10
C THR A 28 1.64 -12.67 -9.68
N PRO A 29 0.75 -13.26 -8.85
CA PRO A 29 -0.27 -14.18 -9.35
C PRO A 29 -1.22 -13.48 -10.32
N ARG A 30 -1.59 -14.13 -11.43
CA ARG A 30 -2.58 -13.62 -12.41
C ARG A 30 -3.90 -14.38 -12.31
N LEU A 31 -4.99 -13.73 -12.70
CA LEU A 31 -6.29 -14.37 -12.85
C LEU A 31 -6.59 -14.65 -14.33
N ASP A 32 -7.25 -15.77 -14.60
CA ASP A 32 -7.72 -16.10 -15.94
C ASP A 32 -8.76 -15.06 -16.41
N GLY A 33 -8.58 -14.55 -17.63
CA GLY A 33 -9.46 -13.54 -18.21
C GLY A 33 -9.30 -12.12 -17.64
N GLU A 34 -8.30 -11.87 -16.80
CA GLU A 34 -7.99 -10.54 -16.29
C GLU A 34 -7.52 -9.60 -17.41
N ASN A 35 -8.09 -8.40 -17.49
CA ASN A 35 -7.68 -7.40 -18.46
C ASN A 35 -6.32 -6.77 -18.07
N ASN A 36 -5.60 -6.19 -19.03
CA ASN A 36 -4.28 -5.61 -18.81
C ASN A 36 -4.24 -4.52 -17.72
N VAL A 37 -5.33 -3.77 -17.53
CA VAL A 37 -5.39 -2.68 -16.55
C VAL A 37 -5.47 -3.24 -15.13
N ASP A 38 -6.32 -4.23 -14.90
CA ASP A 38 -6.46 -4.90 -13.61
C ASP A 38 -5.25 -5.76 -13.28
N ALA A 39 -4.68 -6.42 -14.29
CA ALA A 39 -3.42 -7.13 -14.20
C ALA A 39 -2.30 -6.19 -13.72
N ARG A 40 -2.18 -5.00 -14.32
CA ARG A 40 -1.20 -3.98 -13.89
C ARG A 40 -1.49 -3.43 -12.49
N ARG A 41 -2.76 -3.25 -12.11
CA ARG A 41 -3.13 -2.84 -10.74
C ARG A 41 -2.71 -3.88 -9.71
N ARG A 42 -2.86 -5.17 -10.03
CA ARG A 42 -2.45 -6.28 -9.17
C ARG A 42 -0.94 -6.30 -8.92
N GLU A 43 -0.15 -6.13 -9.98
CA GLU A 43 1.31 -5.96 -9.88
C GLU A 43 1.68 -4.81 -8.93
N LEU A 44 1.02 -3.65 -9.06
CA LEU A 44 1.25 -2.51 -8.18
C LEU A 44 0.90 -2.81 -6.72
N PHE A 45 -0.18 -3.55 -6.45
CA PHE A 45 -0.51 -4.00 -5.11
C PHE A 45 0.52 -4.99 -4.57
N TYR A 46 0.98 -5.94 -5.39
CA TYR A 46 2.00 -6.92 -5.00
C TYR A 46 3.33 -6.24 -4.65
N LEU A 47 3.81 -5.35 -5.52
CA LEU A 47 4.98 -4.51 -5.25
C LEU A 47 4.83 -3.71 -3.96
N ASN A 48 3.66 -3.12 -3.72
CA ASN A 48 3.41 -2.35 -2.50
C ASN A 48 3.52 -3.22 -1.25
N MET A 49 2.96 -4.44 -1.27
CA MET A 49 3.05 -5.37 -0.15
C MET A 49 4.48 -5.83 0.11
N GLN A 50 5.25 -6.18 -0.92
CA GLN A 50 6.61 -6.69 -0.76
C GLN A 50 7.60 -5.60 -0.32
N TRP A 51 7.53 -4.42 -0.93
CA TRP A 51 8.59 -3.41 -0.81
C TRP A 51 8.20 -2.20 0.05
N PHE A 52 6.96 -1.75 -0.04
CA PHE A 52 6.54 -0.51 0.63
C PHE A 52 5.98 -0.76 2.04
N MET A 53 5.16 -1.81 2.19
CA MET A 53 4.55 -2.14 3.48
C MET A 53 5.58 -2.56 4.52
N SER A 54 6.63 -3.30 4.13
CA SER A 54 7.73 -3.68 5.01
C SER A 54 8.38 -2.45 5.66
N GLN A 55 8.68 -1.42 4.87
CA GLN A 55 9.24 -0.15 5.35
C GLN A 55 8.30 0.59 6.31
N LEU A 56 6.98 0.58 6.04
CA LEU A 56 6.00 1.23 6.91
C LEU A 56 5.85 0.50 8.26
N LEU A 57 5.87 -0.83 8.23
CA LEU A 57 5.74 -1.66 9.42
C LEU A 57 6.98 -1.55 10.32
N ASP A 58 8.19 -1.62 9.74
CA ASP A 58 9.45 -1.43 10.48
C ASP A 58 9.48 -0.07 11.18
N ARG A 59 9.15 1.01 10.43
CA ARG A 59 9.09 2.35 11.00
C ARG A 59 8.08 2.44 12.16
N LYS A 60 6.88 1.88 11.98
CA LYS A 60 5.84 1.89 13.01
C LYS A 60 6.30 1.14 14.27
N ASP A 61 6.87 -0.05 14.12
CA ASP A 61 7.34 -0.87 15.23
C ASP A 61 8.47 -0.19 16.00
N ARG A 62 9.52 0.29 15.31
CA ARG A 62 10.65 0.95 15.96
C ARG A 62 10.25 2.21 16.71
N MET A 63 9.39 3.04 16.12
CA MET A 63 8.94 4.28 16.75
C MET A 63 8.04 4.03 17.97
N SER A 64 7.14 3.05 17.88
CA SER A 64 6.20 2.75 18.96
C SER A 64 6.88 2.03 20.14
N MET A 65 7.73 1.05 19.87
CA MET A 65 8.49 0.33 20.90
C MET A 65 9.51 1.24 21.59
N GLY A 66 10.10 2.21 20.87
CA GLY A 66 10.93 3.25 21.47
C GLY A 66 10.19 4.12 22.50
N ALA A 67 8.86 4.15 22.46
CA ALA A 67 7.99 4.83 23.41
C ALA A 67 7.27 3.86 24.38
N SER A 68 7.68 2.58 24.44
CA SER A 68 7.00 1.53 25.22
C SER A 68 5.50 1.38 24.89
N LEU A 69 5.10 1.66 23.65
CA LEU A 69 3.73 1.55 23.16
C LEU A 69 3.62 0.44 22.11
N GLU A 70 2.61 -0.41 22.23
CA GLU A 70 2.31 -1.42 21.22
C GLU A 70 1.24 -0.90 20.25
N VAL A 71 1.65 -0.57 19.02
CA VAL A 71 0.70 -0.16 17.97
C VAL A 71 0.29 -1.38 17.14
N ARG A 72 -1.02 -1.63 17.03
CA ARG A 72 -1.58 -2.67 16.15
C ARG A 72 -2.04 -2.09 14.81
N VAL A 73 -2.01 -2.91 13.76
CA VAL A 73 -2.39 -2.53 12.38
C VAL A 73 -3.49 -3.45 11.83
N PRO A 74 -4.76 -3.30 12.27
CA PRO A 74 -5.83 -4.25 11.93
C PRO A 74 -6.05 -4.45 10.43
N TYR A 75 -5.78 -3.44 9.60
CA TYR A 75 -5.91 -3.53 8.15
C TYR A 75 -4.80 -4.34 7.46
N ALA A 76 -3.70 -4.64 8.15
CA ALA A 76 -2.62 -5.49 7.66
C ALA A 76 -2.78 -6.95 8.12
N ASP A 77 -3.95 -7.33 8.62
CA ASP A 77 -4.28 -8.72 8.94
C ASP A 77 -4.34 -9.56 7.64
N HIS A 78 -3.63 -10.70 7.64
CA HIS A 78 -3.52 -11.54 6.45
C HIS A 78 -4.88 -12.05 5.97
N ARG A 79 -5.84 -12.31 6.88
CA ARG A 79 -7.18 -12.78 6.52
C ARG A 79 -7.95 -11.72 5.76
N LEU A 80 -7.81 -10.45 6.15
CA LEU A 80 -8.43 -9.34 5.45
C LEU A 80 -7.77 -9.15 4.08
N VAL A 81 -6.44 -9.20 4.01
CA VAL A 81 -5.67 -9.07 2.76
C VAL A 81 -6.05 -10.16 1.77
N GLU A 82 -6.07 -11.43 2.21
CA GLU A 82 -6.49 -12.58 1.40
C GLU A 82 -7.92 -12.42 0.89
N TYR A 83 -8.85 -12.00 1.76
CA TYR A 83 -10.24 -11.76 1.37
C TYR A 83 -10.37 -10.66 0.29
N VAL A 84 -9.65 -9.54 0.43
CA VAL A 84 -9.77 -8.42 -0.50
C VAL A 84 -8.91 -8.57 -1.76
N TRP A 85 -7.99 -9.53 -1.81
CA TRP A 85 -7.01 -9.67 -2.89
C TRP A 85 -7.69 -9.72 -4.26
N ASN A 86 -8.68 -10.60 -4.40
CA ASN A 86 -9.38 -10.85 -5.66
C ASN A 86 -10.65 -10.02 -5.88
N ILE A 87 -10.94 -9.05 -5.00
CA ILE A 87 -12.07 -8.14 -5.24
C ILE A 87 -11.80 -7.31 -6.51
N PRO A 88 -12.74 -7.27 -7.47
CA PRO A 88 -12.63 -6.46 -8.68
C PRO A 88 -12.33 -4.99 -8.37
N CYS A 89 -11.52 -4.33 -9.22
CA CYS A 89 -11.13 -2.96 -8.96
C CYS A 89 -12.32 -2.00 -8.92
N ASP A 90 -13.34 -2.22 -9.76
CA ASP A 90 -14.56 -1.41 -9.78
C ASP A 90 -15.34 -1.47 -8.45
N ILE A 91 -15.25 -2.59 -7.72
CA ILE A 91 -15.82 -2.71 -6.38
C ILE A 91 -14.91 -2.04 -5.36
N LYS A 92 -13.58 -2.23 -5.46
CA LYS A 92 -12.60 -1.52 -4.60
C LYS A 92 -12.74 0.00 -4.72
N MET A 93 -13.14 0.51 -5.88
CA MET A 93 -13.35 1.92 -6.19
C MET A 93 -14.81 2.27 -6.52
N ILE A 94 -15.77 1.63 -5.84
CA ILE A 94 -17.21 1.87 -6.10
C ILE A 94 -17.53 3.38 -6.08
N ASN A 95 -18.33 3.81 -7.05
CA ASN A 95 -18.68 5.22 -7.29
C ASN A 95 -17.48 6.15 -7.52
N GLY A 96 -16.35 5.61 -8.00
CA GLY A 96 -15.14 6.38 -8.29
C GLY A 96 -14.38 6.84 -7.04
N HIS A 97 -14.75 6.36 -5.85
CA HIS A 97 -14.09 6.74 -4.60
C HIS A 97 -12.98 5.77 -4.22
N GLU A 98 -11.83 6.30 -3.79
CA GLU A 98 -10.79 5.47 -3.20
C GLU A 98 -11.30 4.82 -1.90
N LYS A 99 -10.92 3.55 -1.69
CA LYS A 99 -11.42 2.74 -0.56
C LYS A 99 -12.95 2.62 -0.59
N GLY A 100 -13.55 2.60 -1.79
CA GLY A 100 -14.99 2.65 -1.98
C GLY A 100 -15.74 1.57 -1.21
N ILE A 101 -15.33 0.30 -1.33
CA ILE A 101 -15.94 -0.81 -0.57
C ILE A 101 -15.87 -0.59 0.96
N LEU A 102 -14.75 -0.06 1.47
CA LEU A 102 -14.58 0.22 2.90
C LEU A 102 -15.51 1.36 3.36
N ARG A 103 -15.63 2.42 2.55
CA ARG A 103 -16.54 3.54 2.83
C ARG A 103 -17.99 3.04 2.85
N LYS A 104 -18.38 2.24 1.85
CA LYS A 104 -19.71 1.62 1.76
C LYS A 104 -20.03 0.72 2.95
N ALA A 105 -19.08 -0.11 3.38
CA ALA A 105 -19.26 -1.02 4.51
C ALA A 105 -19.51 -0.31 5.85
N MET A 106 -19.10 0.96 5.96
CA MET A 106 -19.22 1.76 7.19
C MET A 106 -20.42 2.73 7.15
N GLU A 107 -21.24 2.71 6.09
CA GLU A 107 -22.50 3.46 6.05
C GLU A 107 -23.43 3.03 7.19
N GLY A 108 -24.06 4.02 7.84
CA GLY A 108 -24.90 3.78 9.03
C GLY A 108 -24.13 3.61 10.33
N ILE A 109 -22.80 3.40 10.28
CA ILE A 109 -21.92 3.36 11.45
C ILE A 109 -21.21 4.70 11.65
N LEU A 110 -20.69 5.30 10.57
CA LEU A 110 -19.96 6.57 10.61
C LEU A 110 -20.76 7.71 9.96
N PRO A 111 -20.56 8.97 10.39
CA PRO A 111 -21.15 10.13 9.74
C PRO A 111 -20.74 10.25 8.26
N HIS A 112 -21.68 10.69 7.43
CA HIS A 112 -21.47 10.83 5.99
C HIS A 112 -20.27 11.75 5.65
N GLU A 113 -20.12 12.85 6.40
CA GLU A 113 -19.01 13.80 6.23
C GLU A 113 -17.64 13.14 6.43
N VAL A 114 -17.52 12.19 7.36
CA VAL A 114 -16.27 11.44 7.60
C VAL A 114 -16.07 10.39 6.51
N LEU A 115 -17.15 9.69 6.14
CA LEU A 115 -17.15 8.62 5.15
C LEU A 115 -16.79 9.07 3.75
N TYR A 116 -17.09 10.30 3.37
CA TYR A 116 -16.85 10.82 2.01
C TYR A 116 -15.88 11.98 1.96
N ARG A 117 -15.23 12.29 3.10
CA ARG A 117 -14.09 13.20 3.11
C ARG A 117 -13.00 12.72 2.16
N LYS A 118 -12.43 13.66 1.41
CA LYS A 118 -11.26 13.43 0.57
C LYS A 118 -10.09 12.90 1.41
N LYS A 119 -9.41 11.87 0.93
CA LYS A 119 -8.22 11.31 1.60
C LYS A 119 -7.16 12.40 1.79
N SER A 120 -6.80 12.67 3.04
CA SER A 120 -5.60 13.44 3.40
C SER A 120 -4.50 12.46 3.83
N PRO A 121 -3.36 12.41 3.12
CA PRO A 121 -2.28 11.46 3.43
C PRO A 121 -1.40 11.95 4.59
N TYR A 122 -1.14 11.13 5.59
CA TYR A 122 -0.08 11.42 6.57
C TYR A 122 1.32 11.28 5.91
N PRO A 123 2.32 12.14 6.22
CA PRO A 123 2.33 13.24 7.18
C PRO A 123 1.87 14.59 6.64
N ARG A 124 1.34 14.67 5.41
CA ARG A 124 0.93 15.93 4.77
C ARG A 124 -0.56 16.20 4.94
N THR A 125 -0.93 17.08 5.85
CA THR A 125 -2.30 17.60 5.96
C THR A 125 -2.50 18.71 4.93
N PHE A 126 -3.41 18.50 3.98
CA PHE A 126 -3.78 19.52 2.97
C PHE A 126 -5.01 20.34 3.38
N GLN A 127 -5.55 20.08 4.58
CA GLN A 127 -6.75 20.73 5.10
C GLN A 127 -6.34 21.87 6.04
N PRO A 128 -6.58 23.15 5.66
CA PRO A 128 -6.15 24.30 6.45
C PRO A 128 -6.73 24.32 7.87
N GLU A 129 -7.94 23.80 8.04
CA GLU A 129 -8.66 23.75 9.32
C GLU A 129 -8.08 22.76 10.33
N TYR A 130 -7.23 21.82 9.87
CA TYR A 130 -6.61 20.77 10.70
C TYR A 130 -5.09 21.00 10.88
N THR A 131 -4.65 22.26 10.79
CA THR A 131 -3.23 22.65 10.99
C THR A 131 -2.94 22.90 12.46
#